data_AF-A0A2Z5Y844-F1
#
_entry.id   AF-A0A2Z5Y844-F1
#
_cell.length_a   1.000
_cell.length_b   1.000
_cell.length_c   1.000
_cell.angle_alpha   90.00
_cell.angle_beta   90.00
_cell.angle_gamma   90.00
#
_symmetry.space_group_name_H-M   'P 1'
#
loop_
_entity.id
_entity.type
_entity.pdbx_description
1 polymer ?
#
loop_
_entity_poly.entity_id
_entity_poly.type
_entity_poly.pdbx_seq_one_letter_code
_entity_poly.pdbx_strand_id
1 'polypeptide(L)'
;MPLRARLHGSRNALNDRLVTKREDHGVNRWELLVCSVTGHATYAPDDRALADRLSADTELGEVWRCLRCGDFTLGAPRGRGHPEDAPLIMRGKALRQAIIIRTLAVERLFRAMVLGLAAWAVWEFRGARGAIQTTLDRDLPIFRAAGFKVDQMFVVQELEKALAAKPSTLALITFMLAAYAVLQVVEGVGLWLLKRWGEYFAVVATSVFLPLEIHDLARGITMTRVVTFSINVAAVLYLLISKRLFGLRGGRKAYDEELHGEQLLDLERAAMVT
;
A
#
# COMPACT_ATOMS: atom_id res chain seq x y z
N MET A 1 11.72 50.91 41.89
CA MET A 1 11.35 50.54 40.51
C MET A 1 12.28 49.44 39.98
N PRO A 2 11.91 48.15 40.08
CA PRO A 2 12.47 47.15 39.15
C PRO A 2 11.44 46.06 38.80
N LEU A 3 10.40 46.39 38.02
CA LEU A 3 9.40 45.42 37.54
C LEU A 3 9.33 45.34 35.99
N ARG A 4 10.03 46.21 35.26
CA ARG A 4 10.06 46.20 33.79
C ARG A 4 11.06 45.21 33.17
N ALA A 5 12.13 44.83 33.86
CA ALA A 5 13.17 43.98 33.30
C ALA A 5 12.78 42.49 33.18
N ARG A 6 11.88 41.99 34.07
CA ARG A 6 11.51 40.56 34.13
C ARG A 6 10.47 40.15 33.08
N LEU A 7 9.74 41.12 32.50
CA LEU A 7 8.73 40.87 31.46
C LEU A 7 9.34 40.80 30.04
N HIS A 8 10.49 41.45 29.80
CA HIS A 8 11.18 41.37 28.51
C HIS A 8 11.88 40.02 28.30
N GLY A 9 12.50 39.44 29.33
CA GLY A 9 13.14 38.12 29.24
C GLY A 9 12.15 36.96 29.03
N SER A 10 10.97 37.03 29.66
CA SER A 10 9.91 36.02 29.48
C SER A 10 9.23 36.12 28.10
N ARG A 11 9.04 37.35 27.59
CA ARG A 11 8.57 37.56 26.21
C ARG A 11 9.55 37.04 25.18
N ASN A 12 10.85 37.27 25.33
CA ASN A 12 11.85 36.72 24.40
C ASN A 12 11.91 35.19 24.45
N ALA A 13 11.84 34.56 25.62
CA ALA A 13 11.84 33.11 25.73
C ALA A 13 10.56 32.45 25.19
N LEU A 14 9.40 33.12 25.29
CA LEU A 14 8.14 32.69 24.66
C LEU A 14 8.17 32.94 23.14
N ASN A 15 8.72 34.07 22.69
CA ASN A 15 8.89 34.35 21.26
C ASN A 15 9.88 33.37 20.64
N ASP A 16 10.99 33.04 21.30
CA ASP A 16 11.94 32.03 20.85
C ASP A 16 11.32 30.63 20.83
N ARG A 17 10.42 30.28 21.76
CA ARG A 17 9.64 29.02 21.69
C ARG A 17 8.59 29.01 20.57
N LEU A 18 8.01 30.17 20.23
CA LEU A 18 7.07 30.29 19.11
C LEU A 18 7.80 30.34 17.77
N VAL A 19 9.00 30.94 17.71
CA VAL A 19 9.88 31.01 16.54
C VAL A 19 10.56 29.67 16.28
N THR A 20 10.99 28.93 17.30
CA THR A 20 11.52 27.56 17.12
C THR A 20 10.42 26.55 16.77
N LYS A 21 9.17 26.78 17.19
CA LYS A 21 8.01 26.01 16.68
C LYS A 21 7.57 26.46 15.28
N ARG A 22 8.13 27.57 14.76
CA ARG A 22 7.95 28.06 13.38
C ARG A 22 8.82 27.29 12.38
N GLU A 23 9.71 26.41 12.84
CA GLU A 23 10.71 25.71 12.02
C GLU A 23 10.35 24.26 11.68
N ASP A 24 9.06 23.93 11.56
CA ASP A 24 8.66 22.69 10.89
C ASP A 24 7.55 22.91 9.85
N HIS A 25 7.50 24.13 9.28
CA HIS A 25 6.87 24.38 7.99
C HIS A 25 7.72 23.84 6.83
N GLY A 26 8.42 22.73 7.07
CA GLY A 26 9.12 22.01 6.03
C GLY A 26 8.08 21.56 5.02
N VAL A 27 8.04 22.26 3.88
CA VAL A 27 7.34 21.83 2.67
C VAL A 27 7.57 20.33 2.55
N ASN A 28 6.52 19.54 2.73
CA ASN A 28 6.67 18.11 2.93
C ASN A 28 7.33 17.57 1.66
N ARG A 29 8.53 16.96 1.75
CA ARG A 29 9.32 16.53 0.57
C ARG A 29 8.48 15.70 -0.41
N TRP A 30 7.49 14.96 0.12
CA TRP A 30 6.53 14.20 -0.67
C TRP A 30 5.56 15.06 -1.49
N GLU A 31 5.10 16.20 -0.98
CA GLU A 31 4.21 17.11 -1.72
C GLU A 31 4.93 17.73 -2.91
N LEU A 32 6.20 18.12 -2.73
CA LEU A 32 7.07 18.60 -3.81
C LEU A 32 7.31 17.53 -4.88
N LEU A 33 7.66 16.30 -4.45
CA LEU A 33 7.88 15.17 -5.36
C LEU A 33 6.63 14.86 -6.20
N VAL A 34 5.43 14.96 -5.61
CA VAL A 34 4.23 14.69 -6.39
C VAL A 34 3.85 15.89 -7.26
N CYS A 35 4.11 17.13 -6.83
CA CYS A 35 3.91 18.31 -7.68
C CYS A 35 4.86 18.32 -8.89
N SER A 36 6.10 17.85 -8.76
CA SER A 36 7.04 17.77 -9.89
C SER A 36 6.64 16.72 -10.92
N VAL A 37 5.93 15.67 -10.53
CA VAL A 37 5.49 14.58 -11.44
C VAL A 37 4.09 14.82 -12.01
N THR A 38 3.13 15.23 -11.17
CA THR A 38 1.72 15.39 -11.56
C THR A 38 1.33 16.83 -11.91
N GLY A 39 2.24 17.78 -11.68
CA GLY A 39 1.95 19.20 -11.74
C GLY A 39 1.29 19.71 -10.46
N HIS A 40 1.25 21.04 -10.35
CA HIS A 40 0.65 21.71 -9.21
C HIS A 40 -0.88 21.67 -9.26
N ALA A 41 -1.54 21.66 -8.12
CA ALA A 41 -3.00 21.77 -8.04
C ALA A 41 -3.39 23.21 -7.67
N THR A 42 -3.97 23.94 -8.62
CA THR A 42 -4.41 25.35 -8.47
C THR A 42 -5.91 25.45 -8.73
N TYR A 43 -6.61 26.28 -7.96
CA TYR A 43 -8.06 26.46 -8.01
C TYR A 43 -8.42 27.90 -7.70
N ALA A 44 -9.34 28.49 -8.46
CA ALA A 44 -9.90 29.81 -8.17
C ALA A 44 -11.30 29.69 -7.54
N PRO A 45 -11.44 30.00 -6.24
CA PRO A 45 -12.73 30.07 -5.60
C PRO A 45 -13.56 31.25 -6.14
N ASP A 46 -14.88 31.11 -6.22
CA ASP A 46 -15.80 32.20 -6.55
C ASP A 46 -15.88 33.26 -5.44
N ASP A 47 -15.49 32.89 -4.20
CA ASP A 47 -15.29 33.84 -3.11
C ASP A 47 -14.03 34.68 -3.35
N ARG A 48 -14.23 35.97 -3.65
CA ARG A 48 -13.16 36.94 -3.92
C ARG A 48 -12.17 37.06 -2.77
N ALA A 49 -12.62 37.05 -1.52
CA ALA A 49 -11.73 37.18 -0.38
C ALA A 49 -10.77 35.99 -0.26
N LEU A 50 -11.21 34.80 -0.68
CA LEU A 50 -10.38 33.61 -0.71
C LEU A 50 -9.50 33.56 -1.97
N ALA A 51 -10.03 33.98 -3.11
CA ALA A 51 -9.30 34.07 -4.37
C ALA A 51 -8.09 35.01 -4.25
N ASP A 52 -8.28 36.22 -3.72
CA ASP A 52 -7.22 37.23 -3.55
C ASP A 52 -6.08 36.76 -2.62
N ARG A 53 -6.33 35.75 -1.78
CA ARG A 53 -5.32 35.15 -0.90
C ARG A 53 -4.59 33.98 -1.54
N LEU A 54 -5.18 33.40 -2.57
CA LEU A 54 -4.64 32.26 -3.32
C LEU A 54 -4.02 32.69 -4.64
N SER A 55 -4.25 33.91 -5.11
CA SER A 55 -3.63 34.47 -6.29
C SER A 55 -2.78 35.71 -5.96
N ALA A 56 -1.87 36.03 -6.87
CA ALA A 56 -1.24 37.33 -6.94
C ALA A 56 -0.95 37.66 -8.40
N ASP A 57 -0.84 38.94 -8.74
CA ASP A 57 -0.38 39.36 -10.05
C ASP A 57 1.11 39.71 -9.98
N THR A 58 1.87 39.18 -10.94
CA THR A 58 3.30 39.46 -11.10
C THR A 58 3.54 40.09 -12.46
N GLU A 59 4.72 40.68 -12.68
CA GLU A 59 5.11 41.21 -14.00
C GLU A 59 5.10 40.14 -15.11
N LEU A 60 5.23 38.86 -14.72
CA LEU A 60 5.20 37.71 -15.61
C LEU A 60 3.79 37.16 -15.86
N GLY A 61 2.77 37.71 -15.19
CA GLY A 61 1.37 37.28 -15.26
C GLY A 61 0.80 36.85 -13.91
N GLU A 62 -0.43 36.32 -13.94
CA GLU A 62 -1.11 35.79 -12.76
C GLU A 62 -0.36 34.58 -12.18
N VAL A 63 -0.26 34.53 -10.85
CA VAL A 63 0.22 33.36 -10.11
C VAL A 63 -0.87 32.83 -9.20
N TRP A 64 -0.91 31.51 -9.05
CA TRP A 64 -1.86 30.83 -8.17
C TRP A 64 -1.13 29.89 -7.22
N ARG A 65 -1.53 29.92 -5.96
CA ARG A 65 -0.99 29.09 -4.87
C ARG A 65 -1.45 27.66 -5.03
N CYS A 66 -0.50 26.74 -4.97
CA CYS A 66 -0.77 25.32 -5.03
C CYS A 66 -1.41 24.84 -3.73
N LEU A 67 -2.60 24.26 -3.83
CA LEU A 67 -3.32 23.63 -2.72
C LEU A 67 -2.62 22.37 -2.17
N ARG A 68 -1.54 21.89 -2.81
CA ARG A 68 -0.73 20.75 -2.36
C ARG A 68 0.60 21.13 -1.71
N CYS A 69 1.51 21.80 -2.39
CA CYS A 69 2.81 22.17 -1.80
C CYS A 69 2.80 23.56 -1.13
N GLY A 70 1.82 24.40 -1.43
CA GLY A 70 1.73 25.76 -0.90
C GLY A 70 2.52 26.81 -1.69
N ASP A 71 3.28 26.41 -2.72
CA ASP A 71 4.04 27.32 -3.59
C ASP A 71 3.15 28.03 -4.61
N PHE A 72 3.55 29.23 -5.04
CA PHE A 72 2.90 29.96 -6.13
C PHE A 72 3.43 29.49 -7.48
N THR A 73 2.50 29.30 -8.42
CA THR A 73 2.80 28.83 -9.77
C THR A 73 2.25 29.81 -10.80
N LEU A 74 3.05 30.09 -11.83
CA LEU A 74 2.69 31.00 -12.92
C LEU A 74 1.62 30.39 -13.82
N GLY A 75 0.67 31.23 -14.24
CA GLY A 75 -0.38 30.91 -15.20
C GLY A 75 -1.74 30.66 -14.58
N ALA A 76 -2.75 30.53 -15.44
CA ALA A 76 -4.15 30.36 -15.06
C ALA A 76 -4.39 29.13 -14.16
N PRO A 77 -5.39 29.19 -13.25
CA PRO A 77 -5.69 28.10 -12.34
C PRO A 77 -6.30 26.92 -13.10
N ARG A 78 -6.01 25.68 -12.66
CA ARG A 78 -6.50 24.46 -13.32
C ARG A 78 -8.01 24.24 -13.18
N GLY A 79 -8.64 24.84 -12.18
CA GLY A 79 -10.09 24.78 -11.95
C GLY A 79 -10.60 26.07 -11.33
N ARG A 80 -11.92 26.29 -11.43
CA ARG A 80 -12.63 27.42 -10.82
C ARG A 80 -14.00 26.97 -10.32
N GLY A 81 -14.57 27.66 -9.33
CA GLY A 81 -15.93 27.41 -8.82
C GLY A 81 -16.09 27.69 -7.33
N HIS A 82 -17.14 27.14 -6.72
CA HIS A 82 -17.41 27.36 -5.30
C HIS A 82 -16.32 26.72 -4.42
N PRO A 83 -15.87 27.35 -3.33
CA PRO A 83 -14.89 26.77 -2.39
C PRO A 83 -15.12 25.29 -1.99
N GLU A 84 -16.37 24.86 -1.90
CA GLU A 84 -16.77 23.47 -1.60
C GLU A 84 -16.56 22.47 -2.75
N ASP A 85 -16.48 22.95 -3.98
CA ASP A 85 -16.16 22.16 -5.18
C ASP A 85 -14.65 22.05 -5.42
N ALA A 86 -13.82 22.61 -4.54
CA ALA A 86 -12.37 22.55 -4.67
C ALA A 86 -11.89 21.08 -4.69
N PRO A 87 -10.94 20.73 -5.57
CA PRO A 87 -10.48 19.35 -5.70
C PRO A 87 -9.88 18.86 -4.38
N LEU A 88 -10.38 17.73 -3.90
CA LEU A 88 -9.88 17.02 -2.72
C LEU A 88 -8.44 16.54 -2.95
N ILE A 89 -7.46 17.25 -2.37
CA ILE A 89 -6.04 16.92 -2.50
C ILE A 89 -5.50 16.32 -1.20
N MET A 90 -4.92 15.12 -1.31
CA MET A 90 -4.22 14.50 -0.19
C MET A 90 -2.93 15.27 0.14
N ARG A 91 -2.80 15.71 1.39
CA ARG A 91 -1.65 16.47 1.93
C ARG A 91 -1.10 15.78 3.19
N GLY A 92 0.15 16.08 3.55
CA GLY A 92 0.70 15.71 4.85
C GLY A 92 0.75 14.20 5.12
N LYS A 93 0.23 13.78 6.27
CA LYS A 93 0.24 12.38 6.72
C LYS A 93 -0.57 11.48 5.80
N ALA A 94 -1.71 11.94 5.28
CA ALA A 94 -2.55 11.18 4.36
C ALA A 94 -1.82 10.86 3.05
N LEU A 95 -1.06 11.81 2.50
CA LEU A 95 -0.26 11.59 1.29
C LEU A 95 0.84 10.54 1.53
N ARG A 96 1.58 10.67 2.63
CA ARG A 96 2.62 9.69 3.01
C ARG A 96 2.05 8.30 3.19
N GLN A 97 0.92 8.19 3.88
CA GLN A 97 0.24 6.91 4.10
C GLN A 97 -0.23 6.29 2.78
N ALA A 98 -0.78 7.09 1.86
CA ALA A 98 -1.17 6.62 0.54
C ALA A 98 0.02 6.10 -0.28
N ILE A 99 1.17 6.77 -0.22
CA ILE A 99 2.41 6.31 -0.88
C ILE A 99 2.87 4.98 -0.28
N ILE A 100 2.94 4.86 1.04
CA ILE A 100 3.33 3.61 1.72
C ILE A 100 2.41 2.46 1.32
N ILE A 101 1.09 2.69 1.30
CA ILE A 101 0.10 1.68 0.90
C ILE A 101 0.32 1.25 -0.56
N ARG A 102 0.60 2.20 -1.47
CA ARG A 102 0.90 1.87 -2.88
C ARG A 102 2.19 1.08 -3.04
N THR A 103 3.24 1.38 -2.27
CA THR A 103 4.48 0.59 -2.27
C THR A 103 4.21 -0.85 -1.82
N LEU A 104 3.40 -1.02 -0.77
CA LEU A 104 2.99 -2.36 -0.30
C LEU A 104 2.15 -3.09 -1.37
N ALA A 105 1.28 -2.37 -2.08
CA ALA A 105 0.52 -2.93 -3.19
C ALA A 105 1.42 -3.46 -4.31
N VAL A 106 2.46 -2.70 -4.69
CA VAL A 106 3.45 -3.11 -5.70
C VAL A 106 4.20 -4.37 -5.26
N GLU A 107 4.61 -4.45 -3.99
CA GLU A 107 5.26 -5.66 -3.45
C GLU A 107 4.38 -6.90 -3.60
N ARG A 108 3.07 -6.77 -3.27
CA ARG A 108 2.12 -7.87 -3.44
C ARG A 108 1.92 -8.28 -4.89
N LEU A 109 1.82 -7.31 -5.80
CA LEU A 109 1.70 -7.58 -7.23
C LEU A 109 2.96 -8.28 -7.78
N PHE A 110 4.14 -7.86 -7.32
CA PHE A 110 5.39 -8.54 -7.66
C PHE A 110 5.40 -9.98 -7.14
N ARG A 111 5.00 -10.21 -5.89
CA ARG A 111 4.88 -11.56 -5.33
C ARG A 111 3.87 -12.40 -6.10
N ALA A 112 2.74 -11.82 -6.50
CA ALA A 112 1.74 -12.48 -7.34
C ALA A 112 2.31 -12.91 -8.69
N MET A 113 3.12 -12.05 -9.33
CA MET A 113 3.82 -12.37 -10.57
C MET A 113 4.79 -13.56 -10.38
N VAL A 114 5.60 -13.56 -9.33
CA VAL A 114 6.53 -14.67 -9.02
C VAL A 114 5.76 -15.97 -8.80
N LEU A 115 4.67 -15.94 -8.03
CA LEU A 115 3.82 -17.11 -7.79
C LEU A 115 3.14 -17.61 -9.07
N GLY A 116 2.68 -16.69 -9.93
CA GLY A 116 2.10 -17.02 -11.23
C GLY A 116 3.11 -17.69 -12.16
N LEU A 117 4.34 -17.17 -12.21
CA LEU A 117 5.45 -17.79 -12.96
C LEU A 117 5.78 -19.19 -12.43
N ALA A 118 5.81 -19.37 -11.10
CA ALA A 118 6.01 -20.68 -10.49
C ALA A 118 4.87 -21.65 -10.83
N ALA A 119 3.61 -21.20 -10.78
CA ALA A 119 2.45 -22.01 -11.17
C ALA A 119 2.53 -22.45 -12.64
N TRP A 120 2.89 -21.51 -13.53
CA TRP A 120 3.09 -21.77 -14.94
C TRP A 120 4.23 -22.77 -15.19
N ALA A 121 5.37 -22.60 -14.52
CA ALA A 121 6.50 -23.52 -14.63
C ALA A 121 6.14 -24.95 -14.19
N VAL A 122 5.40 -25.11 -13.08
CA VAL A 122 4.93 -26.42 -12.60
C VAL A 122 3.91 -27.03 -13.57
N TRP A 123 3.03 -26.21 -14.13
CA TRP A 123 2.04 -26.65 -15.10
C TRP A 123 2.68 -27.14 -16.41
N GLU A 124 3.64 -26.38 -16.93
CA GLU A 124 4.42 -26.74 -18.12
C GLU A 124 5.24 -28.01 -17.87
N PHE A 125 5.93 -28.10 -16.73
CA PHE A 125 6.65 -29.30 -16.32
C PHE A 125 5.72 -30.53 -16.23
N ARG A 126 4.48 -30.36 -15.74
CA ARG A 126 3.48 -31.44 -15.70
C ARG A 126 3.09 -31.90 -17.10
N GLY A 127 2.97 -30.98 -18.07
CA GLY A 127 2.67 -31.30 -19.46
C GLY A 127 3.84 -31.98 -20.18
N ALA A 128 5.07 -31.52 -19.94
CA ALA A 128 6.29 -32.04 -20.55
C ALA A 128 6.79 -33.34 -19.91
N ARG A 129 6.26 -33.74 -18.75
CA ARG A 129 6.75 -34.86 -17.93
C ARG A 129 6.89 -36.18 -18.67
N GLY A 130 5.91 -36.51 -19.53
CA GLY A 130 5.94 -37.75 -20.31
C GLY A 130 7.03 -37.77 -21.38
N ALA A 131 7.28 -36.63 -22.03
CA ALA A 131 8.39 -36.47 -22.98
C ALA A 131 9.75 -36.46 -22.28
N ILE A 132 9.82 -35.87 -21.08
CA ILE A 132 11.05 -35.85 -20.27
C ILE A 132 11.39 -37.25 -19.76
N GLN A 133 10.44 -38.01 -19.21
CA GLN A 133 10.67 -39.39 -18.75
C GLN A 133 11.15 -40.30 -19.88
N THR A 134 10.48 -40.26 -21.04
CA THR A 134 10.87 -41.10 -22.19
C THR A 134 12.27 -40.78 -22.73
N THR A 135 12.68 -39.50 -22.69
CA THR A 135 14.04 -39.09 -23.08
C THR A 135 15.06 -39.51 -22.02
N LEU A 136 14.74 -39.34 -20.75
CA LEU A 136 15.61 -39.70 -19.63
C LEU A 136 15.85 -41.22 -19.59
N ASP A 137 14.79 -42.03 -19.71
CA ASP A 137 14.88 -43.49 -19.72
C ASP A 137 15.68 -44.03 -20.92
N ARG A 138 15.60 -43.34 -22.07
CA ARG A 138 16.34 -43.71 -23.28
C ARG A 138 17.83 -43.35 -23.21
N ASP A 139 18.15 -42.17 -22.68
CA ASP A 139 19.49 -41.59 -22.82
C ASP A 139 20.37 -41.81 -21.57
N LEU A 140 19.81 -41.93 -20.35
CA LEU A 140 20.58 -42.27 -19.12
C LEU A 140 21.40 -43.56 -19.20
N PRO A 141 20.90 -44.68 -19.78
CA PRO A 141 21.69 -45.90 -19.89
C PRO A 141 22.99 -45.68 -20.69
N ILE A 142 22.96 -44.81 -21.70
CA ILE A 142 24.10 -44.50 -22.57
C ILE A 142 25.17 -43.72 -21.78
N PHE A 143 24.76 -42.74 -20.97
CA PHE A 143 25.68 -41.97 -20.13
C PHE A 143 26.26 -42.79 -18.96
N ARG A 144 25.48 -43.71 -18.39
CA ARG A 144 25.98 -44.66 -17.38
C ARG A 144 26.99 -45.63 -17.99
N ALA A 145 26.71 -46.14 -19.20
CA ALA A 145 27.64 -47.00 -19.92
C ALA A 145 28.95 -46.27 -20.31
N ALA A 146 28.90 -44.95 -20.50
CA ALA A 146 30.07 -44.10 -20.72
C ALA A 146 30.89 -43.78 -19.45
N GLY A 147 30.51 -44.29 -18.28
CA GLY A 147 31.29 -44.17 -17.04
C GLY A 147 31.07 -42.88 -16.23
N PHE A 148 30.09 -42.04 -16.62
CA PHE A 148 29.71 -40.88 -15.81
C PHE A 148 28.90 -41.34 -14.59
N LYS A 149 29.28 -40.88 -13.38
CA LYS A 149 28.52 -41.10 -12.14
C LYS A 149 27.30 -40.15 -12.07
N VAL A 150 26.39 -40.31 -13.01
CA VAL A 150 25.19 -39.47 -13.19
C VAL A 150 24.30 -39.48 -11.93
N ASP A 151 24.29 -40.60 -11.20
CA ASP A 151 23.46 -40.80 -10.00
C ASP A 151 23.91 -39.95 -8.80
N GLN A 152 25.13 -39.41 -8.81
CA GLN A 152 25.65 -38.53 -7.74
C GLN A 152 25.39 -37.04 -8.02
N MET A 153 24.90 -36.69 -9.22
CA MET A 153 24.62 -35.31 -9.56
C MET A 153 23.29 -34.87 -8.92
N PHE A 154 23.36 -33.86 -8.06
CA PHE A 154 22.21 -33.28 -7.37
C PHE A 154 21.05 -32.93 -8.33
N VAL A 155 21.38 -32.41 -9.51
CA VAL A 155 20.40 -32.03 -10.54
C VAL A 155 19.57 -33.23 -11.04
N VAL A 156 20.19 -34.41 -11.17
CA VAL A 156 19.52 -35.63 -11.66
C VAL A 156 18.63 -36.22 -10.58
N GLN A 157 19.09 -36.26 -9.33
CA GLN A 157 18.29 -36.75 -8.21
C GLN A 157 17.03 -35.89 -7.99
N GLU A 158 17.17 -34.57 -8.11
CA GLU A 158 16.02 -33.68 -7.91
C GLU A 158 15.06 -33.66 -9.10
N LEU A 159 15.58 -33.91 -10.31
CA LEU A 159 14.75 -34.18 -11.47
C LEU A 159 13.98 -35.51 -11.34
N GLU A 160 14.62 -36.59 -10.90
CA GLU A 160 13.95 -37.88 -10.65
C GLU A 160 12.88 -37.77 -9.56
N LYS A 161 13.15 -37.09 -8.43
CA LYS A 161 12.11 -36.80 -7.42
C LYS A 161 10.96 -35.98 -7.99
N ALA A 162 11.27 -34.94 -8.76
CA ALA A 162 10.25 -34.12 -9.42
C ALA A 162 9.45 -34.93 -10.44
N LEU A 163 10.02 -35.95 -11.08
CA LEU A 163 9.38 -36.88 -12.02
C LEU A 163 8.62 -38.03 -11.32
N ALA A 164 8.98 -38.38 -10.09
CA ALA A 164 8.32 -39.40 -9.28
C ALA A 164 7.11 -38.89 -8.47
N ALA A 165 6.97 -37.57 -8.28
CA ALA A 165 5.81 -36.97 -7.61
C ALA A 165 4.47 -37.40 -8.26
N LYS A 166 3.39 -37.53 -7.51
CA LYS A 166 2.10 -37.94 -8.11
C LYS A 166 1.55 -36.82 -9.02
N PRO A 167 0.96 -37.13 -10.20
CA PRO A 167 0.35 -36.12 -11.08
C PRO A 167 -0.73 -35.28 -10.40
N SER A 168 -1.46 -35.86 -9.44
CA SER A 168 -2.44 -35.18 -8.61
C SER A 168 -1.81 -34.18 -7.64
N THR A 169 -0.63 -34.48 -7.09
CA THR A 169 0.11 -33.57 -6.21
C THR A 169 0.62 -32.36 -6.99
N LEU A 170 1.17 -32.56 -8.20
CA LEU A 170 1.59 -31.44 -9.05
C LEU A 170 0.39 -30.57 -9.47
N ALA A 171 -0.75 -31.19 -9.81
CA ALA A 171 -1.97 -30.45 -10.12
C ALA A 171 -2.47 -29.63 -8.92
N LEU A 172 -2.42 -30.20 -7.71
CA LEU A 172 -2.77 -29.51 -6.47
C LEU A 172 -1.81 -28.34 -6.19
N ILE A 173 -0.50 -28.53 -6.36
CA ILE A 173 0.50 -27.47 -6.19
C ILE A 173 0.25 -26.34 -7.19
N THR A 174 0.05 -26.65 -8.47
CA THR A 174 -0.29 -25.64 -9.50
C THR A 174 -1.55 -24.87 -9.10
N PHE A 175 -2.61 -25.57 -8.69
CA PHE A 175 -3.85 -24.93 -8.25
C PHE A 175 -3.64 -24.01 -7.04
N MET A 176 -2.91 -24.47 -6.02
CA MET A 176 -2.63 -23.68 -4.81
C MET A 176 -1.78 -22.45 -5.12
N LEU A 177 -0.74 -22.58 -5.95
CA LEU A 177 0.08 -21.45 -6.39
C LEU A 177 -0.74 -20.44 -7.20
N ALA A 178 -1.58 -20.91 -8.13
CA ALA A 178 -2.45 -20.04 -8.92
C ALA A 178 -3.50 -19.33 -8.06
N ALA A 179 -4.16 -20.04 -7.15
CA ALA A 179 -5.13 -19.46 -6.22
C ALA A 179 -4.47 -18.40 -5.32
N TYR A 180 -3.27 -18.67 -4.81
CA TYR A 180 -2.54 -17.72 -3.98
C TYR A 180 -2.05 -16.50 -4.78
N ALA A 181 -1.64 -16.69 -6.04
CA ALA A 181 -1.31 -15.59 -6.94
C ALA A 181 -2.53 -14.67 -7.17
N VAL A 182 -3.71 -15.24 -7.46
CA VAL A 182 -4.95 -14.48 -7.63
C VAL A 182 -5.29 -13.69 -6.36
N LEU A 183 -5.18 -14.31 -5.18
CA LEU A 183 -5.40 -13.65 -3.90
C LEU A 183 -4.48 -12.43 -3.74
N GLN A 184 -3.19 -12.57 -4.06
CA GLN A 184 -2.23 -11.46 -4.00
C GLN A 184 -2.53 -10.35 -5.01
N VAL A 185 -3.02 -10.69 -6.21
CA VAL A 185 -3.48 -9.67 -7.18
C VAL A 185 -4.66 -8.89 -6.63
N VAL A 186 -5.68 -9.56 -6.10
CA VAL A 186 -6.88 -8.89 -5.58
C VAL A 186 -6.53 -7.98 -4.41
N GLU A 187 -5.69 -8.42 -3.47
CA GLU A 187 -5.21 -7.57 -2.38
C GLU A 187 -4.35 -6.40 -2.88
N GLY A 188 -3.42 -6.65 -3.82
CA GLY A 188 -2.59 -5.61 -4.42
C GLY A 188 -3.42 -4.54 -5.12
N VAL A 189 -4.41 -4.94 -5.93
CA VAL A 189 -5.34 -4.01 -6.59
C VAL A 189 -6.17 -3.23 -5.56
N GLY A 190 -6.66 -3.91 -4.52
CA GLY A 190 -7.41 -3.29 -3.44
C GLY A 190 -6.63 -2.18 -2.72
N LEU A 191 -5.38 -2.46 -2.38
CA LEU A 191 -4.46 -1.49 -1.76
C LEU A 191 -4.09 -0.36 -2.72
N TRP A 192 -3.81 -0.66 -3.99
CA TRP A 192 -3.44 0.33 -4.99
C TRP A 192 -4.52 1.39 -5.20
N LEU A 193 -5.79 0.94 -5.26
CA LEU A 193 -6.94 1.81 -5.43
C LEU A 193 -7.34 2.55 -4.14
N LEU A 194 -6.74 2.22 -3.00
CA LEU A 194 -7.12 2.72 -1.67
C LEU A 194 -8.63 2.55 -1.42
N LYS A 195 -9.23 1.47 -1.95
CA LYS A 195 -10.66 1.18 -1.82
C LYS A 195 -10.89 0.17 -0.70
N ARG A 196 -11.94 0.39 0.09
CA ARG A 196 -12.32 -0.50 1.21
C ARG A 196 -12.64 -1.93 0.79
N TRP A 197 -12.94 -2.20 -0.49
CA TRP A 197 -13.13 -3.57 -0.98
C TRP A 197 -11.87 -4.42 -0.94
N GLY A 198 -10.69 -3.81 -1.03
CA GLY A 198 -9.43 -4.49 -0.73
C GLY A 198 -9.33 -4.95 0.72
N GLU A 199 -9.83 -4.13 1.65
CA GLU A 199 -9.85 -4.46 3.08
C GLU A 199 -10.87 -5.56 3.39
N TYR A 200 -12.06 -5.51 2.75
CA TYR A 200 -13.04 -6.60 2.87
C TYR A 200 -12.48 -7.92 2.35
N PHE A 201 -11.78 -7.87 1.22
CA PHE A 201 -11.15 -9.06 0.65
C PHE A 201 -10.05 -9.62 1.54
N ALA A 202 -9.20 -8.77 2.14
CA ALA A 202 -8.17 -9.23 3.09
C ALA A 202 -8.76 -9.96 4.31
N VAL A 203 -9.90 -9.48 4.83
CA VAL A 203 -10.62 -10.17 5.91
C VAL A 203 -11.16 -11.53 5.44
N VAL A 204 -11.78 -11.59 4.26
CA VAL A 204 -12.29 -12.85 3.68
C VAL A 204 -11.15 -13.83 3.44
N ALA A 205 -10.05 -13.38 2.84
CA ALA A 205 -8.85 -14.16 2.57
C ALA A 205 -8.27 -14.77 3.85
N THR A 206 -8.18 -13.97 4.93
CA THR A 206 -7.71 -14.45 6.24
C THR A 206 -8.71 -15.43 6.87
N SER A 207 -10.01 -15.24 6.63
CA SER A 207 -11.07 -16.08 7.20
C SER A 207 -11.24 -17.43 6.49
N VAL A 208 -10.80 -17.58 5.24
CA VAL A 208 -10.87 -18.86 4.49
C VAL A 208 -10.10 -19.99 5.18
N PHE A 209 -9.10 -19.68 6.00
CA PHE A 209 -8.34 -20.67 6.75
C PHE A 209 -9.07 -21.19 8.00
N LEU A 210 -10.04 -20.44 8.54
CA LEU A 210 -10.76 -20.81 9.77
C LEU A 210 -11.57 -22.11 9.65
N PRO A 211 -12.36 -22.37 8.59
CA PRO A 211 -13.15 -23.60 8.49
C PRO A 211 -12.28 -24.86 8.47
N LEU A 212 -11.12 -24.80 7.81
CA LEU A 212 -10.16 -25.90 7.75
C LEU A 212 -9.60 -26.21 9.15
N GLU A 213 -9.21 -25.18 9.90
CA GLU A 213 -8.68 -25.36 11.27
C GLU A 213 -9.74 -25.83 12.26
N ILE A 214 -10.99 -25.37 12.14
CA ILE A 214 -12.12 -25.84 12.96
C ILE A 214 -12.35 -27.34 12.74
N HIS A 215 -12.30 -27.80 11.50
CA HIS A 215 -12.46 -29.22 11.16
C HIS A 215 -11.34 -30.09 11.73
N ASP A 216 -10.10 -29.59 11.69
CA ASP A 216 -8.95 -30.27 12.26
C ASP A 216 -8.97 -30.28 13.80
N LEU A 217 -9.43 -29.20 14.45
CA LEU A 217 -9.67 -29.19 15.90
C LEU A 217 -10.77 -30.17 16.31
N ALA A 218 -11.84 -30.28 15.51
CA ALA A 218 -12.95 -31.20 15.76
C ALA A 218 -12.52 -32.68 15.69
N ARG A 219 -11.50 -33.00 14.88
CA ARG A 219 -10.93 -34.35 14.77
C ARG A 219 -9.87 -34.65 15.84
N GLY A 220 -9.35 -33.65 16.54
CA GLY A 220 -8.38 -33.84 17.61
C GLY A 220 -7.67 -32.55 18.02
N ILE A 221 -7.61 -32.32 19.33
CA ILE A 221 -6.97 -31.16 19.93
C ILE A 221 -5.48 -31.45 20.10
N THR A 222 -4.62 -30.73 19.36
CA THR A 222 -3.17 -30.73 19.57
C THR A 222 -2.71 -29.30 19.86
N MET A 223 -1.66 -29.14 20.68
CA MET A 223 -1.18 -27.80 21.05
C MET A 223 -0.79 -26.95 19.83
N THR A 224 -0.20 -27.56 18.80
CA THR A 224 0.13 -26.86 17.56
C THR A 224 -1.11 -26.33 16.84
N ARG A 225 -2.18 -27.11 16.74
CA ARG A 225 -3.45 -26.71 16.11
C ARG A 225 -4.14 -25.57 16.86
N VAL A 226 -4.13 -25.61 18.20
CA VAL A 226 -4.72 -24.55 19.03
C VAL A 226 -3.96 -23.24 18.86
N VAL A 227 -2.62 -23.28 18.78
CA VAL A 227 -1.79 -22.10 18.56
C VAL A 227 -2.05 -21.49 17.18
N THR A 228 -2.03 -22.30 16.11
CA THR A 228 -2.27 -21.79 14.75
C THR A 228 -3.67 -21.19 14.61
N PHE A 229 -4.69 -21.86 15.15
CA PHE A 229 -6.07 -21.35 15.20
C PHE A 229 -6.15 -20.01 15.93
N SER A 230 -5.52 -19.91 17.09
CA SER A 230 -5.52 -18.69 17.90
C SER A 230 -4.87 -17.51 17.17
N ILE A 231 -3.76 -17.75 16.44
CA ILE A 231 -3.08 -16.74 15.61
C ILE A 231 -3.99 -16.28 14.47
N ASN A 232 -4.63 -17.19 13.75
CA ASN A 232 -5.55 -16.84 12.65
C ASN A 232 -6.77 -16.06 13.15
N VAL A 233 -7.38 -16.48 14.26
CA VAL A 233 -8.47 -15.74 14.92
C VAL A 233 -8.01 -14.35 15.34
N ALA A 234 -6.84 -14.23 15.96
CA ALA A 234 -6.28 -12.94 16.36
C ALA A 234 -6.00 -12.03 15.15
N ALA A 235 -5.51 -12.57 14.03
CA ALA A 235 -5.31 -11.82 12.79
C ALA A 235 -6.63 -11.29 12.22
N VAL A 236 -7.67 -12.13 12.16
CA VAL A 236 -9.01 -11.71 11.71
C VAL A 236 -9.59 -10.63 12.63
N LEU A 237 -9.54 -10.83 13.95
CA LEU A 237 -10.00 -9.85 14.93
C LEU A 237 -9.23 -8.54 14.85
N TYR A 238 -7.91 -8.60 14.72
CA TYR A 238 -7.06 -7.43 14.54
C TYR A 238 -7.44 -6.67 13.27
N LEU A 239 -7.69 -7.34 12.15
CA LEU A 239 -8.12 -6.69 10.91
C LEU A 239 -9.50 -6.03 11.07
N LEU A 240 -10.46 -6.71 11.72
CA LEU A 240 -11.79 -6.17 11.99
C LEU A 240 -11.72 -4.90 12.86
N ILE A 241 -10.88 -4.91 13.90
CA ILE A 241 -10.77 -3.80 14.87
C ILE A 241 -9.92 -2.64 14.33
N SER A 242 -8.77 -2.94 13.73
CA SER A 242 -7.78 -1.93 13.31
C SER A 242 -8.19 -1.16 12.06
N LYS A 243 -8.91 -1.79 11.12
CA LYS A 243 -9.26 -1.18 9.83
C LYS A 243 -10.62 -0.48 9.79
N ARG A 244 -11.32 -0.36 10.93
CA ARG A 244 -12.64 0.30 11.06
C ARG A 244 -13.65 -0.18 10.00
N LEU A 245 -13.54 -1.44 9.58
CA LEU A 245 -14.50 -2.08 8.70
C LEU A 245 -15.81 -2.30 9.46
N PHE A 246 -16.95 -2.13 8.79
CA PHE A 246 -18.31 -2.25 9.36
C PHE A 246 -18.79 -1.10 10.27
N GLY A 247 -18.29 0.14 10.08
CA GLY A 247 -18.95 1.31 10.70
C GLY A 247 -18.76 1.45 12.21
N LEU A 248 -17.96 0.58 12.84
CA LEU A 248 -17.63 0.60 14.27
C LEU A 248 -16.97 1.91 14.75
N ARG A 249 -16.51 2.77 13.82
CA ARG A 249 -15.93 4.11 14.06
C ARG A 249 -16.24 5.11 12.91
N GLY A 250 -17.48 5.16 12.42
CA GLY A 250 -17.97 6.32 11.64
C GLY A 250 -17.98 6.24 10.11
N GLY A 251 -17.60 5.10 9.50
CA GLY A 251 -17.82 4.88 8.05
C GLY A 251 -17.02 5.80 7.11
N ARG A 252 -17.52 6.04 5.89
CA ARG A 252 -16.89 6.88 4.84
C ARG A 252 -16.98 8.38 5.17
N LYS A 253 -18.09 8.79 5.79
CA LYS A 253 -18.33 10.17 6.22
C LYS A 253 -17.29 10.67 7.21
N ALA A 254 -16.96 9.89 8.25
CA ALA A 254 -15.97 10.32 9.24
C ALA A 254 -14.55 10.47 8.66
N TYR A 255 -14.18 9.70 7.62
CA TYR A 255 -12.88 9.81 6.96
C TYR A 255 -12.82 11.04 6.04
N ASP A 256 -13.88 11.27 5.26
CA ASP A 256 -13.99 12.43 4.39
C ASP A 256 -14.12 13.72 5.25
N GLU A 257 -14.82 13.68 6.40
CA GLU A 257 -14.90 14.78 7.38
C GLU A 257 -13.56 15.07 8.08
N GLU A 258 -12.78 14.05 8.46
CA GLU A 258 -11.43 14.25 9.00
C GLU A 258 -10.53 14.92 7.94
N LEU A 259 -10.64 14.50 6.67
CA LEU A 259 -9.83 15.04 5.57
C LEU A 259 -10.23 16.49 5.23
N HIS A 260 -11.53 16.78 5.17
CA HIS A 260 -12.06 18.14 4.98
C HIS A 260 -11.72 19.05 6.17
N GLY A 261 -11.80 18.53 7.40
CA GLY A 261 -11.48 19.28 8.62
C GLY A 261 -9.99 19.63 8.73
N GLU A 262 -9.08 18.69 8.41
CA GLU A 262 -7.64 19.00 8.34
C GLU A 262 -7.33 20.04 7.25
N GLN A 263 -7.95 19.94 6.08
CA GLN A 263 -7.76 20.90 4.99
C GLN A 263 -8.25 22.31 5.35
N LEU A 264 -9.45 22.46 5.92
CA LEU A 264 -9.99 23.76 6.32
C LEU A 264 -9.15 24.41 7.42
N LEU A 265 -8.75 23.65 8.45
CA LEU A 265 -7.90 24.16 9.53
C LEU A 265 -6.50 24.56 9.03
N ASP A 266 -5.93 23.84 8.07
CA ASP A 266 -4.64 24.19 7.49
C ASP A 266 -4.76 25.35 6.48
N LEU A 267 -5.88 25.48 5.76
CA LEU A 267 -6.19 26.65 4.94
C LEU A 267 -6.35 27.90 5.82
N GLU A 268 -7.14 27.84 6.89
CA GLU A 268 -7.32 28.92 7.86
C GLU A 268 -6.00 29.32 8.54
N ARG A 269 -5.16 28.34 8.91
CA ARG A 269 -3.82 28.62 9.45
C ARG A 269 -2.88 29.22 8.42
N ALA A 270 -2.87 28.72 7.20
CA ALA A 270 -2.06 29.28 6.11
C ALA A 270 -2.54 30.67 5.68
N ALA A 271 -3.83 30.96 5.90
CA ALA A 271 -4.49 32.23 5.73
C ALA A 271 -4.11 33.24 6.83
N MET A 272 -3.96 32.79 8.09
CA MET A 272 -3.63 33.66 9.23
C MET A 272 -2.15 34.11 9.31
N VAL A 273 -1.27 33.65 8.42
CA VAL A 273 0.20 33.90 8.46
C VAL A 273 0.67 34.92 7.39
N THR A 274 -0.26 35.59 6.70
CA THR A 274 0.00 36.80 5.90
C THR A 274 -0.61 38.00 6.58
#